data_AF-A0AA34YWY6-F1
#
_entry.id   AF-A0AA34YWY6-F1
#
_cell.length_a   1.000
_cell.length_b   1.000
_cell.length_c   1.000
_cell.angle_alpha   90.00
_cell.angle_beta   90.00
_cell.angle_gamma   90.00
#
_symmetry.space_group_name_H-M   'P 1'
#
loop_
_entity.id
_entity.type
_entity.pdbx_description
1 polymer ?
#
loop_
_entity_poly.entity_id
_entity_poly.type
_entity_poly.pdbx_seq_one_letter_code
_entity_poly.pdbx_strand_id
1 'polypeptide(L)'
;MTLWSLYLIRTADNSLYTGITTDVARRLMQHQSGKGAKALRGKGELTLAFSAPVGERSLALRMEYRIKQLTKRQKERLVAGDGIFEALLEGLVTAAD
;
A
#
# COMPACT_ATOMS: atom_id res chain seq x y z
N MET A 1 15.61 14.18 -3.16
CA MET A 1 14.72 13.38 -2.28
C MET A 1 13.83 12.52 -3.17
N THR A 2 13.71 11.23 -2.88
CA THR A 2 12.93 10.30 -3.72
C THR A 2 11.57 10.08 -3.09
N LEU A 3 10.50 10.39 -3.83
CA LEU A 3 9.13 10.24 -3.34
C LEU A 3 8.74 8.76 -3.21
N TRP A 4 8.40 8.32 -2.01
CA TRP A 4 7.86 6.99 -1.74
C TRP A 4 6.33 7.00 -1.80
N SER A 5 5.78 5.98 -2.43
CA SER A 5 4.35 5.71 -2.52
C SER A 5 3.98 4.46 -1.75
N LEU A 6 2.79 4.47 -1.15
CA LEU A 6 2.13 3.28 -0.61
C LEU A 6 1.19 2.71 -1.67
N TYR A 7 1.06 1.39 -1.71
CA TYR A 7 0.14 0.71 -2.61
C TYR A 7 -0.54 -0.49 -1.95
N LEU A 8 -1.75 -0.81 -2.42
CA LEU A 8 -2.45 -2.05 -2.12
C LEU A 8 -2.64 -2.87 -3.41
N ILE A 9 -2.34 -4.17 -3.33
CA ILE A 9 -2.62 -5.13 -4.39
C ILE A 9 -3.75 -6.04 -3.93
N ARG A 10 -4.76 -6.21 -4.78
CA ARG A 10 -5.82 -7.21 -4.61
C ARG A 10 -5.46 -8.49 -5.35
N THR A 11 -5.53 -9.60 -4.63
CA THR A 11 -5.30 -10.96 -5.15
C THR A 11 -6.60 -11.58 -5.63
N ALA A 12 -6.52 -12.68 -6.39
CA ALA A 12 -7.70 -13.41 -6.87
C ALA A 12 -8.63 -13.92 -5.74
N ASP A 13 -8.08 -14.20 -4.55
CA ASP A 13 -8.85 -14.55 -3.33
C ASP A 13 -9.44 -13.33 -2.60
N ASN A 14 -9.41 -12.15 -3.23
CA ASN A 14 -9.90 -10.88 -2.71
C ASN A 14 -9.19 -10.43 -1.41
N SER A 15 -7.98 -10.91 -1.15
CA SER A 15 -7.11 -10.39 -0.08
C SER A 15 -6.41 -9.11 -0.54
N LEU A 16 -6.04 -8.27 0.43
CA LEU A 16 -5.32 -7.02 0.17
C LEU A 16 -3.90 -7.09 0.77
N TYR A 17 -2.90 -7.07 -0.10
CA TYR A 17 -1.50 -6.90 0.27
C TYR A 17 -1.15 -5.41 0.31
N THR A 18 -0.33 -5.00 1.28
CA THR A 18 0.13 -3.61 1.44
C THR A 18 1.65 -3.55 1.29
N GLY A 19 2.14 -2.60 0.49
CA GLY A 19 3.56 -2.36 0.32
C GLY A 19 3.88 -0.89 0.04
N ILE A 20 5.17 -0.57 0.05
CA ILE A 20 5.69 0.75 -0.36
C ILE A 20 6.75 0.60 -1.45
N THR A 21 6.87 1.60 -2.30
CA THR A 21 7.89 1.65 -3.36
C THR A 21 8.05 3.06 -3.91
N THR A 22 9.15 3.31 -4.62
CA THR A 22 9.36 4.54 -5.39
C THR A 22 8.82 4.43 -6.82
N ASP A 23 8.37 3.24 -7.25
CA ASP A 23 7.83 2.98 -8.58
C ASP A 23 6.79 1.85 -8.51
N VAL A 24 5.51 2.24 -8.47
CA VAL A 24 4.36 1.34 -8.28
C VAL A 24 4.18 0.42 -9.48
N ALA A 25 4.28 0.94 -10.70
CA ALA A 25 4.06 0.18 -11.93
C ALA A 25 5.11 -0.94 -12.08
N ARG A 26 6.40 -0.60 -11.93
CA ARG A 26 7.49 -1.58 -11.94
C ARG A 26 7.30 -2.61 -10.83
N ARG A 27 6.90 -2.19 -9.62
CA ARG A 27 6.71 -3.10 -8.49
C ARG A 27 5.55 -4.06 -8.70
N LEU A 28 4.43 -3.61 -9.29
CA LEU A 28 3.32 -4.47 -9.66
C LEU A 28 3.77 -5.55 -10.66
N MET A 29 4.47 -5.17 -11.73
CA MET A 29 5.00 -6.14 -12.70
C MET A 29 5.98 -7.15 -12.08
N GLN A 30 6.79 -6.73 -11.11
CA GLN A 30 7.65 -7.65 -10.35
C GLN A 30 6.84 -8.69 -9.56
N HIS A 31 5.72 -8.29 -8.94
CA HIS A 31 4.84 -9.24 -8.26
C HIS A 31 4.15 -10.17 -9.26
N GLN A 32 3.64 -9.64 -10.37
CA GLN A 32 2.96 -10.42 -11.41
C GLN A 32 3.88 -11.49 -12.02
N SER A 33 5.18 -11.20 -12.14
CA SER A 33 6.20 -12.15 -12.62
C SER A 33 6.74 -13.10 -11.54
N GLY A 34 6.18 -13.09 -10.32
CA GLY A 34 6.59 -13.97 -9.21
C GLY A 34 7.93 -13.62 -8.55
N LYS A 35 8.57 -12.52 -8.97
CA LYS A 35 9.86 -12.01 -8.47
C LYS A 35 9.72 -10.99 -7.33
N GLY A 36 8.48 -10.72 -6.91
CA GLY A 36 8.15 -9.80 -5.84
C GLY A 36 8.06 -10.47 -4.46
N ALA A 37 7.07 -10.05 -3.66
CA ALA A 37 6.86 -10.54 -2.30
C ALA A 37 6.43 -12.02 -2.32
N LYS A 38 7.00 -12.82 -1.40
CA LYS A 38 6.63 -14.24 -1.23
C LYS A 38 5.13 -14.44 -1.05
N ALA A 39 4.46 -13.53 -0.35
CA ALA A 39 3.02 -13.58 -0.09
C ALA A 39 2.14 -13.47 -1.35
N LEU A 40 2.67 -12.89 -2.44
CA LEU A 40 1.95 -12.68 -3.70
C LEU A 40 2.31 -13.72 -4.78
N ARG A 41 3.34 -14.54 -4.55
CA ARG A 41 3.76 -15.55 -5.52
C ARG A 41 2.66 -16.61 -5.68
N GLY A 42 2.24 -16.86 -6.92
CA GLY A 42 1.23 -17.87 -7.25
C GLY A 42 -0.20 -17.50 -6.87
N LYS A 43 -0.48 -16.21 -6.56
CA LYS A 43 -1.82 -15.73 -6.18
C LYS A 43 -2.74 -15.38 -7.36
N GLY A 44 -2.41 -15.85 -8.57
CA GLY A 44 -3.16 -15.58 -9.79
C GLY A 44 -2.98 -14.15 -10.29
N GLU A 45 -4.05 -13.59 -10.87
CA GLU A 45 -4.07 -12.19 -11.30
C GLU A 45 -3.97 -11.25 -10.09
N LEU A 46 -3.07 -10.26 -10.19
CA LEU A 46 -2.87 -9.23 -9.20
C LEU A 46 -3.31 -7.90 -9.76
N THR A 47 -4.22 -7.21 -9.08
CA THR A 47 -4.73 -5.90 -9.50
C THR A 47 -4.27 -4.82 -8.52
N LEU A 48 -3.88 -3.66 -9.04
CA LEU A 48 -3.59 -2.49 -8.22
C LEU A 48 -4.92 -1.93 -7.71
N ALA A 49 -5.18 -2.08 -6.41
CA ALA A 49 -6.43 -1.62 -5.80
C ALA A 49 -6.35 -0.17 -5.32
N PHE A 50 -5.15 0.26 -4.90
CA PHE A 50 -4.91 1.62 -4.42
C PHE A 50 -3.43 1.95 -4.55
N SER A 51 -3.12 3.23 -4.79
CA SER A 51 -1.79 3.78 -4.55
C SER A 51 -1.84 5.28 -4.31
N ALA A 52 -0.98 5.77 -3.43
CA ALA A 52 -0.85 7.20 -3.18
C ALA A 52 0.59 7.57 -2.79
N PRO A 53 1.07 8.76 -3.19
CA PRO A 53 2.34 9.29 -2.69
C PRO A 53 2.24 9.55 -1.18
N VAL A 54 3.34 9.33 -0.46
CA VAL A 54 3.42 9.54 0.99
C VAL A 54 4.47 10.58 1.35
N GLY A 55 5.67 10.49 0.78
CA GLY A 55 6.79 11.37 1.12
C GLY A 55 8.10 10.59 1.24
N GLU A 56 8.86 10.86 2.30
CA GLU A 56 10.11 10.17 2.58
C GLU A 56 9.90 8.72 3.02
N ARG A 57 10.97 7.90 2.91
CA ARG A 57 10.92 6.47 3.23
C ARG A 57 10.43 6.18 4.64
N SER A 58 10.86 6.98 5.63
CA SER A 58 10.49 6.81 7.04
C SER A 58 8.98 6.99 7.26
N LEU A 59 8.38 8.02 6.64
CA LEU A 59 6.94 8.25 6.69
C LEU A 59 6.17 7.14 5.96
N ALA A 60 6.65 6.71 4.79
CA ALA A 60 6.07 5.59 4.06
C ALA A 60 6.08 4.28 4.87
N LEU A 61 7.15 3.97 5.61
CA LEU A 61 7.21 2.80 6.49
C LEU A 61 6.21 2.90 7.66
N ARG A 62 6.06 4.08 8.28
CA ARG A 62 5.07 4.32 9.34
C ARG A 62 3.64 4.16 8.80
N MET A 63 3.35 4.71 7.62
CA MET A 63 2.08 4.54 6.93
C MET A 63 1.81 3.06 6.62
N GLU A 64 2.79 2.35 6.05
CA GLU A 64 2.65 0.91 5.74
C GLU A 64 2.30 0.10 7.00
N TYR A 65 2.96 0.39 8.12
CA TYR A 65 2.66 -0.25 9.40
C TYR A 65 1.23 0.03 9.85
N ARG A 66 0.77 1.29 9.84
CA ARG A 66 -0.60 1.66 10.23
C ARG A 66 -1.64 0.99 9.34
N ILE A 67 -1.45 0.99 8.01
CA ILE A 67 -2.36 0.33 7.07
C ILE A 67 -2.38 -1.19 7.29
N LYS A 68 -1.24 -1.82 7.62
CA LYS A 68 -1.21 -3.27 7.91
C LYS A 68 -2.07 -3.66 9.12
N GLN A 69 -2.22 -2.76 10.11
CA GLN A 69 -3.08 -2.99 11.29
C GLN A 69 -4.58 -2.80 11.02
N LEU A 70 -4.95 -2.18 9.89
CA LEU A 70 -6.37 -2.03 9.54
C LEU A 70 -7.01 -3.39 9.25
N THR A 71 -8.25 -3.54 9.71
CA THR A 71 -9.11 -4.67 9.32
C THR A 71 -9.34 -4.67 7.80
N LYS A 72 -9.70 -5.83 7.24
CA LYS A 72 -10.06 -5.92 5.80
C LYS A 72 -11.11 -4.86 5.43
N ARG A 73 -12.18 -4.72 6.23
CA ARG A 73 -13.24 -3.71 6.00
C ARG A 73 -12.70 -2.29 5.93
N GLN A 74 -11.78 -1.91 6.82
CA GLN A 74 -11.16 -0.58 6.78
C GLN A 74 -10.27 -0.39 5.56
N LYS A 75 -9.53 -1.43 5.11
CA LYS A 75 -8.75 -1.36 3.87
C LYS A 75 -9.64 -1.23 2.64
N GLU A 76 -10.80 -1.89 2.61
CA GLU A 76 -11.76 -1.72 1.51
C GLU A 76 -12.32 -0.29 1.46
N ARG A 77 -12.62 0.31 2.61
CA ARG A 77 -13.01 1.73 2.69
C ARG A 77 -11.89 2.67 2.19
N LEU A 78 -10.64 2.36 2.52
CA LEU A 78 -9.50 3.08 1.96
C LEU A 78 -9.45 2.96 0.43
N VAL A 79 -9.65 1.75 -0.12
CA VAL A 79 -9.71 1.53 -1.57
C VAL A 79 -10.88 2.28 -2.22
N ALA A 80 -12.01 2.41 -1.51
CA ALA A 80 -13.18 3.16 -1.96
C ALA A 80 -13.00 4.69 -1.88
N GLY A 81 -11.93 5.19 -1.28
CA GLY A 81 -11.66 6.63 -1.18
C GLY A 81 -12.36 7.34 -0.02
N ASP A 82 -12.70 6.62 1.06
CA ASP A 82 -13.42 7.18 2.23
C ASP A 82 -12.58 8.16 3.11
N GLY A 83 -11.48 8.73 2.60
CA GLY A 83 -10.64 9.69 3.33
C GLY A 83 -9.76 9.09 4.45
N ILE A 84 -9.78 7.77 4.64
CA ILE A 84 -9.00 7.08 5.69
C ILE A 84 -7.49 7.31 5.50
N PHE A 85 -7.02 7.37 4.25
CA PHE A 85 -5.60 7.51 3.95
C PHE A 85 -5.09 8.88 4.39
N GLU A 86 -5.82 9.94 4.03
CA GLU A 86 -5.51 11.33 4.32
C GLU A 86 -5.48 11.58 5.83
N ALA A 87 -6.51 11.11 6.54
CA ALA A 87 -6.59 11.25 8.00
C ALA A 87 -5.42 10.55 8.72
N LEU A 88 -4.99 9.37 8.24
CA LEU A 88 -3.83 8.67 8.80
C LEU A 88 -2.52 9.36 8.48
N LEU A 89 -2.37 9.90 7.28
CA LEU A 89 -1.18 10.62 6.84
C LEU A 89 -1.00 11.90 7.67
N GLU A 90 -2.05 12.71 7.80
CA GLU A 90 -2.07 13.92 8.61
C GLU A 90 -1.68 13.63 10.06
N GLY A 91 -2.27 12.59 10.67
CA GLY A 91 -1.94 12.18 12.04
C GLY A 91 -0.48 11.71 12.23
N LEU A 92 0.20 11.24 11.19
CA LEU A 92 1.60 10.82 11.29
C LEU A 92 2.60 11.96 11.05
N VAL A 93 2.21 12.93 10.22
CA VAL A 93 2.99 14.15 9.98
C VAL A 93 2.93 15.02 11.23
N THR A 94 1.74 15.30 11.75
CA THR A 94 1.54 16.14 12.95
C THR A 94 2.16 15.56 14.22
N ALA A 95 2.27 14.24 14.35
CA ALA A 95 2.91 13.60 15.50
C ALA A 95 4.44 13.49 15.39
N ALA A 96 5.04 13.98 14.31
CA ALA A 96 6.49 14.00 14.10
C ALA A 96 7.13 15.38 14.37
N ASP A 97 6.29 16.38 14.65
CA ASP A 97 6.66 17.73 15.11
C ASP A 97 6.57 17.80 16.64
#